data_AF-A0A7V9KHU3-F1
#
_entry.id   AF-A0A7V9KHU3-F1
#
_cell.length_a   1.000
_cell.length_b   1.000
_cell.length_c   1.000
_cell.angle_alpha   90.00
_cell.angle_beta   90.00
_cell.angle_gamma   90.00
#
_symmetry.space_group_name_H-M   'P 1'
#
loop_
_entity.id
_entity.type
_entity.pdbx_description
1 polymer ?
#
loop_
_entity_poly.entity_id
_entity_poly.type
_entity_poly.pdbx_seq_one_letter_code
_entity_poly.pdbx_strand_id
1 'polypeptide(L)'
;PDMLGVLVHEAAHHATTGIGDDYAEREVIAQSVAYLVLDGLGLDAGAVSADYLAGWIGSKPERLSVAIPQIVSTADSFLDAIQHARQAPLAA
;
A
#
# COMPACT_ATOMS: atom_id res chain seq x y z
N PRO A 1 5.84 10.67 -6.73
CA PRO A 1 5.73 10.34 -5.30
C PRO A 1 6.74 11.12 -4.43
N ASP A 2 6.34 11.55 -3.24
CA ASP A 2 7.26 12.06 -2.22
C ASP A 2 8.00 10.88 -1.54
N MET A 3 9.03 11.18 -0.72
CA MET A 3 9.87 10.14 -0.11
C MET A 3 9.09 9.20 0.81
N LEU A 4 8.05 9.72 1.47
CA LEU A 4 7.19 8.91 2.35
C LEU A 4 6.33 7.94 1.53
N GLY A 5 5.73 8.39 0.42
CA GLY A 5 4.96 7.52 -0.45
C GLY A 5 5.81 6.38 -1.03
N VAL A 6 7.06 6.65 -1.40
CA VAL A 6 8.00 5.60 -1.83
C VAL A 6 8.27 4.62 -0.68
N LEU A 7 8.55 5.12 0.53
CA LEU A 7 8.80 4.25 1.69
C LEU A 7 7.62 3.32 1.97
N VAL A 8 6.40 3.85 1.99
CA VAL A 8 5.20 3.05 2.27
C VAL A 8 4.96 2.04 1.14
N HIS A 9 5.22 2.39 -0.11
CA HIS A 9 5.12 1.47 -1.26
C HIS A 9 6.10 0.30 -1.15
N GLU A 10 7.37 0.56 -0.86
CA GLU A 10 8.37 -0.50 -0.70
C GLU A 10 8.12 -1.36 0.55
N ALA A 11 7.59 -0.75 1.63
CA ALA A 11 7.15 -1.50 2.79
C ALA A 11 5.95 -2.40 2.46
N ALA A 12 5.01 -1.92 1.65
CA ALA A 12 3.88 -2.70 1.18
C ALA A 12 4.34 -3.91 0.35
N HIS A 13 5.30 -3.74 -0.56
CA HIS A 13 5.92 -4.84 -1.30
C HIS A 13 6.45 -5.94 -0.38
N HIS A 14 7.15 -5.55 0.68
CA HIS A 14 7.63 -6.52 1.67
C HIS A 14 6.48 -7.23 2.39
N ALA A 15 5.47 -6.49 2.83
CA ALA A 15 4.33 -7.02 3.57
C ALA A 15 3.41 -7.92 2.72
N THR A 16 3.37 -7.72 1.40
CA THR A 16 2.58 -8.52 0.46
C THR A 16 3.43 -9.51 -0.33
N THR A 17 4.62 -9.88 0.19
CA THR A 17 5.50 -10.85 -0.47
C THR A 17 4.75 -12.16 -0.76
N GLY A 18 4.77 -12.59 -2.02
CA GLY A 18 4.09 -13.82 -2.46
C GLY A 18 2.63 -13.64 -2.88
N ILE A 19 2.10 -12.41 -2.85
CA ILE A 19 0.80 -12.06 -3.41
C ILE A 19 1.03 -11.48 -4.82
N GLY A 20 0.21 -11.89 -5.79
CA GLY A 20 0.32 -11.48 -7.19
C GLY A 20 1.27 -12.37 -8.01
N ASP A 21 0.82 -12.81 -9.19
CA ASP A 21 1.57 -13.76 -10.01
C ASP A 21 2.62 -13.08 -10.88
N ASP A 22 2.37 -11.85 -11.29
CA ASP A 22 3.26 -11.07 -12.14
C ASP A 22 3.65 -9.74 -11.53
N TYR A 23 4.62 -9.09 -12.16
CA TYR A 23 5.16 -7.81 -11.71
C TYR A 23 4.08 -6.72 -11.66
N ALA A 24 3.23 -6.64 -12.69
CA ALA A 24 2.21 -5.60 -12.77
C ALA A 24 1.17 -5.76 -11.65
N GLU A 25 0.75 -6.99 -11.37
CA GLU A 25 -0.17 -7.29 -10.27
C GLU A 25 0.44 -6.95 -8.91
N ARG A 26 1.72 -7.29 -8.68
CA ARG A 26 2.45 -6.95 -7.45
C ARG A 26 2.56 -5.45 -7.22
N GLU A 27 2.90 -4.68 -8.26
CA GLU A 27 2.95 -3.22 -8.18
C GLU A 27 1.58 -2.63 -7.85
N VAL A 28 0.51 -3.12 -8.50
CA VAL A 28 -0.85 -2.65 -8.20
C VAL A 28 -1.24 -2.94 -6.76
N ILE A 29 -0.92 -4.13 -6.23
CA ILE A 29 -1.19 -4.51 -4.85
C ILE A 29 -0.44 -3.60 -3.88
N ALA A 30 0.88 -3.44 -4.05
CA ALA A 30 1.70 -2.60 -3.18
C ALA A 30 1.22 -1.14 -3.21
N GLN A 31 0.84 -0.66 -4.39
CA GLN A 31 0.37 0.69 -4.57
C GLN A 31 -1.04 0.91 -4.01
N SER A 32 -1.93 -0.09 -4.06
CA SER A 32 -3.21 -0.05 -3.34
C SER A 32 -3.00 0.13 -1.85
N VAL A 33 -2.09 -0.65 -1.26
CA VAL A 33 -1.79 -0.57 0.18
C VAL A 33 -1.23 0.80 0.51
N ALA A 34 -0.26 1.30 -0.25
CA ALA A 34 0.33 2.62 -0.03
C ALA A 34 -0.70 3.74 -0.13
N TYR A 35 -1.59 3.68 -1.12
CA TYR A 35 -2.70 4.63 -1.26
C TYR A 35 -3.57 4.63 0.00
N LEU A 36 -4.05 3.47 0.45
CA LEU A 36 -4.93 3.34 1.62
C LEU A 36 -4.26 3.83 2.91
N VAL A 37 -2.97 3.53 3.10
CA VAL A 37 -2.23 3.97 4.28
C VAL A 37 -2.05 5.49 4.28
N LEU A 38 -1.65 6.09 3.15
CA LEU A 38 -1.47 7.54 3.06
C LEU A 38 -2.80 8.27 3.24
N ASP A 39 -3.87 7.79 2.60
CA ASP A 39 -5.23 8.32 2.74
C ASP A 39 -5.72 8.21 4.20
N GLY A 40 -5.51 7.05 4.84
CA GLY A 40 -5.84 6.84 6.26
C GLY A 40 -5.08 7.74 7.24
N LEU A 41 -3.90 8.24 6.85
CA LEU A 41 -3.12 9.22 7.60
C LEU A 41 -3.49 10.69 7.27
N GLY A 42 -4.40 10.91 6.31
CA GLY A 42 -4.78 12.24 5.83
C GLY A 42 -3.69 12.92 4.99
N LEU A 43 -2.80 12.14 4.38
CA LEU A 43 -1.73 12.62 3.50
C LEU A 43 -2.20 12.64 2.04
N ASP A 44 -1.60 13.50 1.23
CA ASP A 44 -1.92 13.56 -0.21
C ASP A 44 -1.46 12.30 -0.95
N ALA A 45 -2.40 11.38 -1.17
CA ALA A 45 -2.19 10.16 -1.94
C ALA A 45 -2.30 10.37 -3.46
N GLY A 46 -2.57 11.59 -3.93
CA GLY A 46 -2.77 11.92 -5.35
C GLY A 46 -1.55 11.62 -6.23
N ALA A 47 -0.34 11.73 -5.67
CA ALA A 47 0.90 11.38 -6.37
C ALA A 47 1.12 9.86 -6.51
N VAL A 48 0.42 9.04 -5.72
CA VAL A 48 0.49 7.56 -5.73
C VAL A 48 -0.68 6.97 -6.53
N SER A 49 -1.79 7.69 -6.62
CA SER A 49 -2.99 7.25 -7.35
C SER A 49 -2.83 7.25 -8.87
N ALA A 50 -1.97 8.10 -9.45
CA ALA A 50 -1.71 8.11 -10.89
C ALA A 50 -0.99 6.83 -11.36
N ASP A 51 0.02 6.41 -10.60
CA ASP A 51 0.78 5.18 -10.86
C ASP A 51 -0.07 3.94 -10.57
N TYR A 52 -0.92 4.01 -9.54
CA TYR A 52 -1.93 2.98 -9.24
C TYR A 52 -2.85 2.72 -10.44
N LEU A 53 -3.40 3.79 -11.01
CA LEU A 53 -4.28 3.72 -12.19
C LEU A 53 -3.53 3.25 -13.44
N ALA A 54 -2.24 3.61 -13.60
CA ALA A 54 -1.42 3.12 -14.69
C ALA A 54 -1.16 1.61 -14.60
N GLY A 55 -0.92 1.08 -13.39
CA GLY A 55 -0.80 -0.36 -13.14
C GLY A 55 -2.10 -1.13 -13.45
N TRP A 56 -3.26 -0.50 -13.25
CA TRP A 56 -4.56 -1.09 -13.58
C TRP A 56 -4.80 -1.30 -15.08
N ILE A 57 -4.19 -0.49 -15.95
CA ILE A 57 -4.35 -0.61 -17.41
C ILE A 57 -3.78 -1.96 -17.93
N GLY A 58 -2.82 -2.55 -17.21
CA GLY A 58 -2.25 -3.86 -17.51
C GLY A 58 -2.76 -5.03 -16.65
N SER A 59 -3.55 -4.75 -15.60
CA SER A 59 -3.97 -5.78 -14.65
C SER A 59 -5.27 -6.49 -15.07
N LYS A 60 -5.50 -7.68 -14.53
CA LYS A 60 -6.74 -8.44 -14.70
C LYS A 60 -7.66 -8.17 -13.51
N PRO A 61 -8.76 -7.41 -13.65
CA PRO A 61 -9.58 -6.96 -12.53
C PRO A 61 -10.10 -8.09 -11.65
N GLU A 62 -10.38 -9.26 -12.24
CA GLU A 62 -10.87 -10.42 -11.52
C GLU A 62 -9.83 -10.98 -10.55
N ARG A 63 -8.55 -10.89 -10.89
CA ARG A 63 -7.46 -11.37 -10.04
C ARG A 63 -7.17 -10.41 -8.91
N LEU A 64 -7.25 -9.11 -9.19
CA LEU A 64 -7.14 -8.09 -8.15
C LEU A 64 -8.23 -8.22 -7.10
N SER A 65 -9.45 -8.62 -7.49
CA SER A 65 -10.56 -8.83 -6.56
C SER A 65 -10.24 -9.86 -5.46
N VAL A 66 -9.42 -10.87 -5.79
CA VAL A 66 -8.95 -11.89 -4.83
C VAL A 66 -7.90 -11.32 -3.87
N ALA A 67 -7.11 -10.33 -4.30
CA ALA A 67 -6.09 -9.69 -3.48
C ALA A 67 -6.65 -8.58 -2.56
N ILE A 68 -7.86 -8.06 -2.81
CA ILE A 68 -8.47 -6.98 -2.02
C ILE A 68 -8.47 -7.25 -0.50
N PRO A 69 -8.87 -8.45 0.01
CA PRO A 69 -8.87 -8.70 1.45
C PRO A 69 -7.47 -8.60 2.07
N GLN A 70 -6.44 -9.02 1.33
CA GLN A 70 -5.06 -8.92 1.79
C GLN A 70 -4.57 -7.47 1.74
N ILE A 71 -4.88 -6.74 0.67
CA ILE A 71 -4.58 -5.31 0.54
C ILE A 71 -5.13 -4.53 1.74
N VAL A 72 -6.42 -4.72 2.06
CA VAL A 72 -7.08 -4.03 3.17
C VAL A 72 -6.45 -4.42 4.51
N SER A 73 -6.28 -5.72 4.77
CA SER A 73 -5.67 -6.22 6.00
C SER A 73 -4.24 -5.72 6.22
N THR A 74 -3.45 -5.63 5.16
CA THR A 74 -2.10 -5.07 5.21
C THR A 74 -2.11 -3.57 5.50
N ALA A 75 -3.01 -2.81 4.86
CA ALA A 75 -3.16 -1.38 5.13
C ALA A 75 -3.58 -1.13 6.59
N ASP A 76 -4.54 -1.89 7.11
CA ASP A 76 -4.97 -1.82 8.51
C ASP A 76 -3.81 -2.11 9.46
N SER A 77 -3.02 -3.16 9.19
CA SER A 77 -1.84 -3.50 9.98
C SER A 77 -0.80 -2.37 10.03
N PHE A 78 -0.63 -1.64 8.93
CA PHE A 78 0.29 -0.49 8.87
C PHE A 78 -0.24 0.68 9.69
N LEU A 79 -1.52 1.00 9.54
CA LEU A 79 -2.18 2.08 10.30
C LEU A 79 -2.13 1.79 11.80
N ASP A 80 -2.42 0.54 12.19
CA ASP A 80 -2.32 0.09 13.59
C ASP A 80 -0.89 0.23 14.10
N ALA A 81 0.11 -0.24 13.36
CA ALA A 81 1.52 -0.13 13.77
C ALA A 81 1.96 1.33 13.94
N ILE A 82 1.57 2.20 13.02
CA ILE A 82 1.85 3.64 13.10
C ILE A 82 1.17 4.26 14.31
N GLN A 83 -0.11 3.92 14.56
CA GLN A 83 -0.84 4.43 15.71
C GLN A 83 -0.25 3.98 17.04
N HIS A 84 0.18 2.72 17.15
CA HIS A 84 0.91 2.22 18.31
C HIS A 84 2.25 2.95 18.50
N ALA A 85 3.03 3.14 17.42
CA ALA A 85 4.30 3.86 17.47
C ALA A 85 4.15 5.32 17.92
N ARG A 86 3.05 5.99 17.55
CA ARG A 86 2.73 7.36 18.01
C ARG A 86 2.44 7.45 19.51
N GLN A 87 1.92 6.38 20.11
CA GLN A 87 1.58 6.31 21.53
C GLN A 87 2.76 5.84 22.38
N ALA A 88 3.73 5.17 21.78
CA ALA A 88 4.96 4.78 22.46
C ALA A 88 5.80 6.03 22.78
N PRO A 89 6.37 6.16 23.99
CA PRO A 89 7.36 7.19 24.25
C PRO A 89 8.52 6.98 23.28
N LEU A 90 8.90 8.03 22.55
CA LEU A 90 10.15 8.03 21.79
C LEU A 90 11.27 7.71 22.78
N ALA A 91 11.92 6.56 22.61
CA ALA A 91 13.09 6.23 23.41
C ALA A 91 14.12 7.34 23.16
N ALA A 92 14.34 8.15 24.20
CA ALA A 92 15.25 9.30 24.20
C ALA A 92 16.72 8.86 24.17
#